data_AF-A0A1B1U874-F1
#
_entry.id   AF-A0A1B1U874-F1
#
_cell.length_a   1.000
_cell.length_b   1.000
_cell.length_c   1.000
_cell.angle_alpha   90.00
_cell.angle_beta   90.00
_cell.angle_gamma   90.00
#
_symmetry.space_group_name_H-M   'P 1'
#
loop_
_entity.id
_entity.type
_entity.pdbx_description
1 polymer ?
#
loop_
_entity_poly.entity_id
_entity_poly.type
_entity_poly.pdbx_seq_one_letter_code
_entity_poly.pdbx_strand_id
1 'polypeptide(L)'
;MVSVQRVGELDLLCRALEVELVEHPPKPEEMDLRDNYLFMYSELWIGAAYAVSFALKDRKLLLDDANFVELAEDLRLVRVQIEKHQIASDRALKEPLPLSTGPDPRGEAPEQFYTYDKSDPRRAHIGRTGVSDRRSIMWEVIEAKTQTMRWIERRTVADKMLDVFSK
;
A
#
# COMPACT_ATOMS: atom_id res chain seq x y z
N MET A 1 8.10 -15.61 -11.81
CA MET A 1 9.02 -16.01 -10.73
C MET A 1 9.40 -14.74 -9.97
N VAL A 2 9.09 -14.66 -8.67
CA VAL A 2 9.46 -13.50 -7.84
C VAL A 2 10.93 -13.66 -7.44
N SER A 3 11.74 -12.64 -7.66
CA SER A 3 13.14 -12.56 -7.21
C SER A 3 13.40 -11.19 -6.59
N VAL A 4 14.36 -11.11 -5.67
CA VAL A 4 14.74 -9.84 -5.04
C VAL A 4 15.24 -8.85 -6.08
N GLN A 5 15.95 -9.33 -7.12
CA GLN A 5 16.42 -8.50 -8.23
C GLN A 5 15.25 -7.82 -8.95
N ARG A 6 14.20 -8.58 -9.29
CA ARG A 6 13.02 -8.02 -9.97
C ARG A 6 12.24 -7.03 -9.10
N VAL A 7 12.22 -7.23 -7.78
CA VAL A 7 11.65 -6.27 -6.84
C VAL A 7 12.46 -4.96 -6.87
N GLY A 8 13.79 -5.05 -6.88
CA GLY A 8 14.67 -3.88 -6.99
C GLY A 8 14.56 -3.15 -8.33
N GLU A 9 14.51 -3.89 -9.45
CA GLU A 9 14.28 -3.31 -10.79
C GLU A 9 12.95 -2.54 -10.84
N LEU A 10 11.89 -3.10 -10.26
CA LEU A 10 10.59 -2.44 -10.20
C LEU A 10 10.59 -1.23 -9.26
N ASP A 11 11.32 -1.28 -8.13
CA ASP A 11 11.51 -0.11 -7.27
C ASP A 11 12.21 1.03 -8.04
N LEU A 12 13.24 0.70 -8.81
CA LEU A 12 13.97 1.69 -9.62
C LEU A 12 13.04 2.38 -10.64
N LEU A 13 12.18 1.62 -11.32
CA LEU A 13 11.19 2.19 -12.25
C LEU A 13 10.19 3.10 -11.54
N CYS A 14 9.67 2.68 -10.39
CA CYS A 14 8.80 3.53 -9.56
C CYS A 14 9.49 4.84 -9.17
N ARG A 15 10.74 4.76 -8.67
CA ARG A 15 11.52 5.95 -8.28
C ARG A 15 11.82 6.87 -9.46
N ALA A 16 12.09 6.31 -10.64
CA ALA A 16 12.31 7.11 -11.84
C ALA A 16 11.06 7.93 -12.20
N LEU A 17 9.87 7.30 -12.19
CA LEU A 17 8.60 7.98 -12.45
C LEU A 17 8.29 9.04 -11.39
N GLU A 18 8.52 8.76 -10.11
CA GLU A 18 8.37 9.77 -9.05
C GLU A 18 9.25 11.00 -9.28
N VAL A 19 10.53 10.77 -9.58
CA VAL A 19 11.49 11.84 -9.84
C VAL A 19 11.04 12.64 -11.06
N GLU A 20 10.63 11.96 -12.13
CA GLU A 20 10.14 12.61 -13.34
C GLU A 20 8.88 13.46 -13.08
N LEU A 21 7.93 12.98 -12.26
CA LEU A 21 6.73 13.73 -11.87
C LEU A 21 7.05 14.95 -11.00
N VAL A 22 8.16 14.93 -10.25
CA VAL A 22 8.64 16.08 -9.46
C VAL A 22 9.37 17.09 -10.35
N GLU A 23 10.32 16.62 -11.15
CA GLU A 23 11.23 17.47 -11.94
C GLU A 23 10.58 18.00 -13.23
N HIS A 24 9.65 17.22 -13.80
CA HIS A 24 8.98 17.48 -15.06
C HIS A 24 7.45 17.28 -14.90
N PRO A 25 6.80 18.12 -14.08
CA PRO A 25 5.34 18.03 -13.90
C PRO A 25 4.61 18.25 -15.23
N PRO A 26 3.48 17.56 -15.46
CA PRO A 26 2.76 17.66 -16.72
C PRO A 26 2.26 19.08 -16.97
N LYS A 27 2.26 19.47 -18.24
CA LYS A 27 1.65 20.75 -18.65
C LYS A 27 0.11 20.63 -18.62
N PRO A 28 -0.63 21.74 -18.44
CA PRO A 28 -2.10 21.70 -18.30
C PRO A 28 -2.88 21.00 -19.44
N GLU A 29 -2.31 20.93 -20.64
CA GLU A 29 -2.94 20.32 -21.83
C GLU A 29 -2.29 18.98 -22.23
N GLU A 30 -1.31 18.52 -21.46
CA GLU A 30 -0.59 17.28 -21.72
C GLU A 30 -1.38 16.10 -21.16
N MET A 31 -1.63 15.10 -22.00
CA MET A 31 -2.14 13.82 -21.52
C MET A 31 -1.02 13.10 -20.77
N ASP A 32 -1.07 13.14 -19.45
CA ASP A 32 -0.11 12.46 -18.59
C ASP A 32 -0.70 11.17 -18.01
N LEU A 33 -0.02 10.06 -18.29
CA LEU A 33 -0.37 8.72 -17.78
C LEU A 33 0.64 8.21 -16.75
N ARG A 34 1.65 9.00 -16.40
CA ARG A 34 2.73 8.58 -15.48
C ARG A 34 2.17 8.22 -14.11
N ASP A 35 1.19 8.97 -13.59
CA ASP A 35 0.50 8.61 -12.34
C ASP A 35 -0.21 7.26 -12.44
N ASN A 36 -0.91 6.98 -13.55
CA ASN A 36 -1.57 5.68 -13.77
C ASN A 36 -0.57 4.52 -13.80
N TYR A 37 0.55 4.71 -14.50
CA TYR A 37 1.62 3.70 -14.53
C TYR A 37 2.29 3.54 -13.18
N LEU A 38 2.53 4.64 -12.46
CA LEU A 38 3.13 4.62 -11.13
C LEU A 38 2.23 3.89 -10.13
N PHE A 39 0.91 4.07 -10.20
CA PHE A 39 -0.06 3.29 -9.43
C PHE A 39 0.08 1.79 -9.73
N MET A 40 -0.01 1.40 -11.00
CA MET A 40 0.09 0.01 -11.43
C MET A 40 1.41 -0.65 -11.00
N TYR A 41 2.54 0.03 -11.21
CA TYR A 41 3.85 -0.49 -10.82
C TYR A 41 4.03 -0.55 -9.31
N SER A 42 3.47 0.41 -8.58
CA SER A 42 3.52 0.41 -7.10
C SER A 42 2.72 -0.75 -6.52
N GLU A 43 1.56 -1.08 -7.06
CA GLU A 43 0.78 -2.25 -6.63
C GLU A 43 1.51 -3.56 -6.93
N LEU A 44 2.08 -3.68 -8.14
CA LEU A 44 2.90 -4.85 -8.50
C LEU A 44 4.11 -4.99 -7.58
N TRP A 45 4.73 -3.86 -7.20
CA TRP A 45 5.86 -3.84 -6.28
C TRP A 45 5.45 -4.30 -4.89
N ILE A 46 4.34 -3.82 -4.34
CA ILE A 46 3.83 -4.25 -3.03
C ILE A 46 3.60 -5.77 -3.01
N GLY A 47 2.95 -6.32 -4.03
CA GLY A 47 2.71 -7.77 -4.12
C GLY A 47 4.02 -8.57 -4.16
N ALA A 48 5.00 -8.13 -4.95
CA ALA A 48 6.29 -8.80 -5.07
C ALA A 48 7.13 -8.67 -3.79
N ALA A 49 7.18 -7.48 -3.18
CA ALA A 49 7.89 -7.21 -1.93
C ALA A 49 7.27 -8.01 -0.77
N TYR A 50 5.94 -8.07 -0.68
CA TYR A 50 5.24 -8.92 0.28
C TYR A 50 5.62 -10.39 0.11
N ALA A 51 5.69 -10.90 -1.12
CA ALA A 51 6.08 -12.29 -1.37
C ALA A 51 7.51 -12.60 -0.91
N VAL A 52 8.46 -11.67 -1.09
CA VAL A 52 9.82 -11.78 -0.55
C VAL A 52 9.79 -11.81 0.98
N SER A 53 9.14 -10.85 1.62
CA SER A 53 9.03 -10.77 3.10
C SER A 53 8.32 -12.00 3.68
N PHE A 54 7.30 -12.51 3.00
CA PHE A 54 6.61 -13.74 3.37
C PHE A 54 7.56 -14.94 3.33
N ALA A 55 8.35 -15.09 2.26
CA ALA A 55 9.31 -16.19 2.13
C ALA A 55 10.41 -16.14 3.21
N LEU A 56 10.88 -14.95 3.59
CA LEU A 56 11.84 -14.78 4.68
C LEU A 56 11.23 -15.17 6.04
N LYS A 57 10.00 -14.71 6.31
CA LYS A 57 9.27 -15.03 7.55
C LYS A 57 8.96 -16.53 7.67
N ASP A 58 8.55 -17.16 6.58
CA ASP A 58 8.26 -18.61 6.52
C ASP A 58 9.52 -19.43 6.85
N ARG A 59 10.68 -18.97 6.37
CA ARG A 59 11.99 -19.56 6.69
C ARG A 59 12.54 -19.15 8.06
N LYS A 60 11.77 -18.40 8.86
CA LYS A 60 12.15 -17.87 10.18
C LYS A 60 13.41 -17.01 10.16
N LEU A 61 13.64 -16.30 9.07
CA LEU A 61 14.73 -15.33 8.93
C LEU A 61 14.28 -13.96 9.44
N LEU A 62 15.18 -13.21 10.06
CA LEU A 62 15.00 -11.82 10.50
C LEU A 62 13.83 -11.58 11.47
N LEU A 63 13.34 -12.63 12.15
CA LEU A 63 12.19 -12.51 13.06
C LEU A 63 12.46 -11.68 14.31
N ASP A 64 13.74 -11.51 14.66
CA ASP A 64 14.25 -10.69 15.76
C ASP A 64 14.56 -9.25 15.34
N ASP A 65 14.59 -8.94 14.04
CA ASP A 65 14.72 -7.56 13.55
C ASP A 65 13.36 -6.86 13.57
N ALA A 66 13.19 -5.95 14.53
CA ALA A 66 11.98 -5.15 14.68
C ALA A 66 11.61 -4.38 13.39
N ASN A 67 12.60 -3.91 12.61
CA ASN A 67 12.35 -3.20 11.36
C ASN A 67 11.78 -4.13 10.30
N PHE A 68 12.25 -5.37 10.23
CA PHE A 68 11.69 -6.37 9.32
C PHE A 68 10.25 -6.74 9.72
N VAL A 69 9.99 -6.88 11.01
CA VAL A 69 8.65 -7.18 11.52
C VAL A 69 7.66 -6.07 11.16
N GLU A 70 8.06 -4.81 11.34
CA GLU A 70 7.26 -3.65 10.95
C GLU A 70 7.05 -3.58 9.43
N LEU A 71 8.12 -3.74 8.64
CA LEU A 71 8.05 -3.76 7.18
C LEU A 71 7.11 -4.85 6.65
N ALA A 72 7.23 -6.07 7.17
CA ALA A 72 6.39 -7.19 6.77
C ALA A 72 4.91 -6.95 7.10
N GLU A 73 4.65 -6.23 8.19
CA GLU A 73 3.31 -5.83 8.57
C GLU A 73 2.76 -4.71 7.68
N ASP A 74 3.55 -3.66 7.40
CA ASP A 74 3.19 -2.60 6.45
C ASP A 74 2.80 -3.18 5.08
N LEU A 75 3.63 -4.08 4.54
CA LEU A 75 3.38 -4.79 3.28
C LEU A 75 2.10 -5.63 3.33
N ARG A 76 1.84 -6.32 4.45
CA ARG A 76 0.64 -7.14 4.64
C ARG A 76 -0.62 -6.27 4.63
N LEU A 77 -0.61 -5.14 5.34
CA LEU A 77 -1.75 -4.24 5.45
C LEU A 77 -2.16 -3.72 4.06
N VAL A 78 -1.19 -3.18 3.31
CA VAL A 78 -1.44 -2.66 1.94
C VAL A 78 -1.90 -3.79 1.02
N ARG A 79 -1.18 -4.92 0.99
CA ARG A 79 -1.45 -6.05 0.08
C ARG A 79 -2.86 -6.63 0.27
N VAL A 80 -3.35 -6.75 1.50
CA VAL A 80 -4.72 -7.25 1.75
C VAL A 80 -5.76 -6.30 1.15
N GLN A 81 -5.54 -4.99 1.23
CA GLN A 81 -6.44 -4.00 0.66
C GLN A 81 -6.43 -4.03 -0.88
N ILE A 82 -5.25 -4.04 -1.50
CA ILE A 82 -5.14 -3.95 -2.97
C ILE A 82 -5.48 -5.27 -3.69
N GLU A 83 -5.14 -6.43 -3.13
CA GLU A 83 -5.34 -7.72 -3.81
C GLU A 83 -6.60 -8.47 -3.38
N LYS A 84 -7.05 -8.26 -2.13
CA LYS A 84 -8.24 -8.95 -1.60
C LYS A 84 -9.44 -8.04 -1.44
N HIS A 85 -9.25 -6.72 -1.57
CA HIS A 85 -10.28 -5.71 -1.29
C HIS A 85 -10.92 -5.94 0.08
N GLN A 86 -10.09 -6.17 1.09
CA GLN A 86 -10.52 -6.47 2.46
C GLN A 86 -9.75 -5.64 3.47
N ILE A 87 -10.27 -5.56 4.69
CA ILE A 87 -9.54 -5.03 5.84
C ILE A 87 -8.60 -6.09 6.38
N ALA A 88 -7.36 -5.70 6.67
CA ALA A 88 -6.39 -6.59 7.24
C ALA A 88 -6.83 -7.08 8.62
N SER A 89 -6.76 -8.41 8.83
CA SER A 89 -7.19 -9.06 10.06
C SER A 89 -8.70 -8.92 10.37
N ASP A 90 -9.54 -8.77 9.34
CA ASP A 90 -11.00 -8.62 9.48
C ASP A 90 -11.68 -9.66 10.38
N ARG A 91 -11.14 -10.88 10.46
CA ARG A 91 -11.59 -11.94 11.38
C ARG A 91 -11.63 -11.49 12.85
N ALA A 92 -10.78 -10.54 13.23
CA ALA A 92 -10.70 -9.96 14.57
C ALA A 92 -11.80 -8.91 14.86
N LEU A 93 -12.52 -8.42 13.85
CA LEU A 93 -13.64 -7.49 14.06
C LEU A 93 -14.72 -8.17 14.90
N LYS A 94 -15.10 -7.57 16.02
CA LYS A 94 -16.20 -8.08 16.87
C LYS A 94 -17.56 -7.61 16.37
N GLU A 95 -17.59 -6.42 15.79
CA GLU A 95 -18.78 -5.76 15.26
C GLU A 95 -18.48 -5.22 13.86
N PRO A 96 -19.51 -5.07 13.00
CA PRO A 96 -19.34 -4.43 11.70
C PRO A 96 -18.76 -3.01 11.84
N LEU A 97 -17.88 -2.64 10.92
CA LEU A 97 -17.18 -1.36 10.95
C LEU A 97 -17.89 -0.35 10.05
N PRO A 98 -18.41 0.78 10.57
CA PRO A 98 -18.87 1.87 9.72
C PRO A 98 -17.68 2.54 9.05
N LEU A 99 -17.72 2.61 7.73
CA LEU A 99 -16.71 3.21 6.90
C LEU A 99 -17.31 4.33 6.06
N SER A 100 -16.45 5.20 5.58
CA SER A 100 -16.81 6.25 4.64
C SER A 100 -15.92 6.17 3.41
N THR A 101 -16.47 6.54 2.25
CA THR A 101 -15.63 6.88 1.11
C THR A 101 -14.74 8.09 1.45
N GLY A 102 -13.68 8.30 0.68
CA GLY A 102 -12.88 9.53 0.79
C GLY A 102 -13.74 10.79 0.83
N PRO A 103 -13.27 11.89 1.46
CA PRO A 103 -13.81 13.18 1.08
C PRO A 103 -13.70 13.31 -0.45
N ASP A 104 -14.72 13.90 -1.07
CA ASP A 104 -14.67 14.30 -2.48
C ASP A 104 -13.35 15.05 -2.74
N PRO A 105 -12.69 14.90 -3.91
CA PRO A 105 -11.60 15.79 -4.34
C PRO A 105 -11.84 17.30 -4.11
N ARG A 106 -13.10 17.73 -3.96
CA ARG A 106 -13.55 19.10 -3.65
C ARG A 106 -13.59 19.44 -2.15
N GLY A 107 -13.22 18.52 -1.26
CA GLY A 107 -13.19 18.73 0.20
C GLY A 107 -14.55 18.65 0.89
N GLU A 108 -15.55 18.02 0.25
CA GLU A 108 -16.89 17.84 0.82
C GLU A 108 -16.96 16.65 1.79
N ALA A 109 -18.04 16.61 2.59
CA ALA A 109 -18.34 15.48 3.47
C ALA A 109 -18.38 14.16 2.67
N PRO A 110 -18.11 13.01 3.30
CA PRO A 110 -18.02 11.75 2.58
C PRO A 110 -19.28 11.48 1.76
N GLU A 111 -19.11 11.19 0.47
CA GLU A 111 -20.25 10.96 -0.45
C GLU A 111 -21.11 9.76 0.00
N GLN A 112 -20.51 8.76 0.65
CA GLN A 112 -21.21 7.57 1.06
C GLN A 112 -20.61 6.95 2.33
N PHE A 113 -21.48 6.65 3.30
CA PHE A 113 -21.17 5.75 4.40
C PHE A 113 -21.62 4.34 4.05
N TYR A 114 -20.81 3.34 4.38
CA TYR A 114 -21.14 1.92 4.22
C TYR A 114 -20.65 1.13 5.41
N THR A 115 -21.24 -0.05 5.61
CA THR A 115 -20.87 -0.93 6.72
C THR A 115 -20.04 -2.08 6.19
N TYR A 116 -18.83 -2.25 6.70
CA TYR A 116 -18.00 -3.42 6.44
C TYR A 116 -18.30 -4.51 7.47
N ASP A 117 -18.96 -5.58 7.04
CA ASP A 117 -19.22 -6.75 7.86
C ASP A 117 -18.35 -7.93 7.41
N LYS A 118 -17.56 -8.50 8.33
CA LYS A 118 -16.70 -9.66 8.03
C LYS A 118 -17.48 -10.92 7.62
N SER A 119 -18.75 -11.00 7.97
CA SER A 119 -19.65 -12.12 7.65
C SER A 119 -20.35 -11.97 6.30
N ASP A 120 -20.36 -10.76 5.72
CA ASP A 120 -20.94 -10.55 4.39
C ASP A 120 -20.01 -11.15 3.30
N PRO A 121 -20.50 -12.11 2.50
CA PRO A 121 -19.72 -12.69 1.40
C PRO A 121 -19.43 -11.67 0.28
N ARG A 122 -20.17 -10.56 0.22
CA ARG A 122 -19.96 -9.46 -0.74
C ARG A 122 -19.12 -8.32 -0.17
N ARG A 123 -18.62 -8.46 1.05
CA ARG A 123 -17.79 -7.41 1.67
C ARG A 123 -16.61 -7.09 0.76
N ALA A 124 -16.44 -5.80 0.54
CA ALA A 124 -15.28 -5.25 -0.13
C ALA A 124 -14.91 -3.94 0.56
N HIS A 125 -13.62 -3.69 0.66
CA HIS A 125 -13.06 -2.43 1.09
C HIS A 125 -12.01 -2.02 0.07
N ILE A 126 -12.26 -0.89 -0.58
CA ILE A 126 -11.27 -0.17 -1.36
C ILE A 126 -10.89 1.03 -0.50
N GLY A 127 -9.73 0.94 0.15
CA GLY A 127 -9.24 2.04 0.97
C GLY A 127 -8.72 3.18 0.11
N ARG A 128 -8.54 4.35 0.73
CA ARG A 128 -8.17 5.57 0.02
C ARG A 128 -6.74 5.46 -0.49
N THR A 129 -6.52 6.03 -1.66
CA THR A 129 -5.20 6.19 -2.25
C THR A 129 -4.86 7.67 -2.35
N GLY A 130 -3.58 7.97 -2.24
CA GLY A 130 -3.06 9.33 -2.32
C GLY A 130 -1.68 9.36 -2.94
N VAL A 131 -1.17 10.57 -3.10
CA VAL A 131 0.17 10.81 -3.63
C VAL A 131 0.89 11.71 -2.62
N SER A 132 2.09 11.33 -2.21
CA SER A 132 2.91 12.10 -1.27
C SER A 132 3.55 13.32 -1.94
N ASP A 133 4.16 14.20 -1.14
CA ASP A 133 4.97 15.32 -1.65
C ASP A 133 6.12 14.85 -2.56
N ARG A 134 6.61 13.61 -2.37
CA ARG A 134 7.65 12.97 -3.21
C ARG A 134 7.07 12.29 -4.44
N ARG A 135 5.79 12.53 -4.74
CA ARG A 135 5.01 11.86 -5.80
C ARG A 135 4.89 10.35 -5.63
N SER A 136 5.18 9.81 -4.43
CA SER A 136 4.99 8.38 -4.16
C SER A 136 3.52 8.06 -3.95
N ILE A 137 3.09 6.90 -4.42
CA ILE A 137 1.78 6.35 -4.09
C ILE A 137 1.69 6.07 -2.59
N MET A 138 0.53 6.37 -2.01
CA MET A 138 0.18 6.12 -0.63
C MET A 138 -1.16 5.40 -0.53
N TRP A 139 -1.32 4.55 0.47
CA TRP A 139 -2.57 3.88 0.80
C TRP A 139 -2.96 4.16 2.25
N GLU A 140 -4.20 4.57 2.46
CA GLU A 140 -4.80 4.58 3.78
C GLU A 140 -5.20 3.14 4.10
N VAL A 141 -4.59 2.56 5.13
CA VAL A 141 -4.85 1.19 5.56
C VAL A 141 -5.54 1.16 6.91
N ILE A 142 -6.38 0.15 7.11
CA ILE A 142 -7.08 -0.11 8.37
C ILE A 142 -6.60 -1.44 8.93
N GLU A 143 -6.20 -1.44 10.21
CA GLU A 143 -5.91 -2.67 10.94
C GLU A 143 -7.05 -3.00 11.90
N ALA A 144 -7.79 -4.08 11.63
CA ALA A 144 -8.95 -4.47 12.42
C ALA A 144 -8.64 -4.79 13.90
N LYS A 145 -7.41 -5.25 14.19
CA LYS A 145 -7.00 -5.64 15.55
C LYS A 145 -6.83 -4.42 16.47
N THR A 146 -6.19 -3.37 15.94
CA THR A 146 -5.91 -2.15 16.69
C THR A 146 -6.96 -1.07 16.45
N GLN A 147 -7.83 -1.26 15.45
CA GLN A 147 -8.78 -0.27 14.94
C GLN A 147 -8.09 1.05 14.57
N THR A 148 -6.83 0.97 14.15
CA THR A 148 -6.08 2.13 13.70
C THR A 148 -6.17 2.28 12.19
N MET A 149 -6.13 3.53 11.77
CA MET A 149 -6.05 3.94 10.38
C MET A 149 -4.78 4.76 10.20
N ARG A 150 -3.99 4.46 9.18
CA ARG A 150 -2.78 5.22 8.85
C ARG A 150 -2.47 5.17 7.38
N TRP A 151 -1.73 6.17 6.92
CA TRP A 151 -1.18 6.20 5.57
C TRP A 151 0.15 5.44 5.51
N ILE A 152 0.30 4.60 4.49
CA ILE A 152 1.55 3.92 4.16
C ILE A 152 1.97 4.39 2.77
N GLU A 153 3.16 4.97 2.68
CA GLU A 153 3.77 5.45 1.44
C GLU A 153 4.69 4.38 0.84
N ARG A 154 4.54 4.08 -0.46
CA ARG A 154 5.34 3.07 -1.17
C ARG A 154 6.84 3.32 -1.05
N ARG A 155 7.31 4.55 -1.29
CA ARG A 155 8.73 4.90 -1.20
C ARG A 155 9.30 4.68 0.20
N THR A 156 8.54 5.03 1.24
CA THR A 156 8.93 4.78 2.63
C THR A 156 9.05 3.28 2.91
N VAL A 157 8.13 2.45 2.40
CA VAL A 157 8.22 0.98 2.52
C VAL A 157 9.44 0.43 1.77
N ALA A 158 9.73 0.97 0.59
CA ALA A 158 10.91 0.57 -0.20
C ALA A 158 12.22 0.94 0.50
N ASP A 159 12.32 2.16 1.06
CA ASP A 159 13.47 2.60 1.86
C ASP A 159 13.69 1.66 3.07
N LYS A 160 12.62 1.34 3.83
CA LYS A 160 12.70 0.34 4.92
C LYS A 160 13.19 -1.03 4.46
N MET A 161 12.77 -1.48 3.27
CA MET A 161 13.18 -2.76 2.71
C MET A 161 14.67 -2.77 2.34
N LEU A 162 15.19 -1.68 1.79
CA LEU A 162 16.62 -1.52 1.54
C LEU A 162 17.42 -1.52 2.84
N ASP A 163 16.96 -0.80 3.86
CA ASP A 163 17.63 -0.75 5.17
C ASP A 163 17.73 -2.15 5.80
N VAL A 164 16.66 -2.95 5.74
CA VAL A 164 16.65 -4.33 6.23
C VAL A 164 17.62 -5.23 5.46
N PHE A 165 17.75 -5.06 4.14
CA PHE A 165 18.59 -5.92 3.30
C PHE A 165 20.04 -5.47 3.15
N SER A 166 20.37 -4.26 3.60
CA SER A 166 21.72 -3.71 3.59
C SER A 166 22.57 -4.13 4.80
N LYS A 167 21.97 -4.80 5.79
CA LYS A 167 22.63 -5.34 6.99
C LYS A 167 23.28 -6.70 6.70
#